data_AF-A0A6P6AH23-F1
#
_entry.id   AF-A0A6P6AH23-F1
#
_cell.length_a   1.000
_cell.length_b   1.000
_cell.length_c   1.000
_cell.angle_alpha   90.00
_cell.angle_beta   90.00
_cell.angle_gamma   90.00
#
_symmetry.space_group_name_H-M   'P 1'
#
loop_
_entity.id
_entity.type
_entity.pdbx_description
1 polymer ?
#
loop_
_entity_poly.entity_id
_entity_poly.type
_entity_poly.pdbx_seq_one_letter_code
_entity_poly.pdbx_strand_id
1 'polypeptide(L)'
;MDLQMEYLVHNLGMNKGMKRSRCSSAKVERKIIEKNRRNHTKNLFSILNSLLPHHDSKEPLSLPDQIDEAVNYIKCLQTRLKESSEKKESLMGRRRSYRCIAAETMASLRSPEIRINEKGSAMEVVMMTGPDGQFMFYEIIRILHEEGAEVLHANFSVVGNTVFHVVHAEIGEFGAAKILKEKLNKFVNGSSSEQELRQELWDDEIHPDMWDFPIM
;
A
#
# COMPACT_ATOMS: atom_id res chain seq x y z
N MET A 1 -72.38 44.35 -31.39
CA MET A 1 -72.08 43.97 -29.99
C MET A 1 -70.73 44.58 -29.66
N ASP A 2 -70.81 45.79 -29.10
CA ASP A 2 -69.88 46.54 -28.23
C ASP A 2 -68.37 46.48 -28.55
N LEU A 3 -67.77 47.55 -29.10
CA LEU A 3 -67.27 48.78 -28.41
C LEU A 3 -66.09 48.43 -27.46
N GLN A 4 -64.89 49.04 -27.50
CA GLN A 4 -64.37 50.22 -28.19
C GLN A 4 -62.84 50.30 -27.99
N MET A 5 -62.21 51.18 -28.78
CA MET A 5 -60.80 51.55 -28.87
C MET A 5 -60.13 52.19 -27.63
N GLU A 6 -58.79 52.10 -27.64
CA GLU A 6 -57.75 53.08 -27.23
C GLU A 6 -57.71 53.64 -25.78
N TYR A 7 -56.54 53.59 -25.13
CA TYR A 7 -55.58 54.72 -25.10
C TYR A 7 -54.36 54.39 -24.22
N LEU A 8 -53.21 54.90 -24.66
CA LEU A 8 -51.95 54.98 -23.93
C LEU A 8 -51.89 56.36 -23.23
N VAL A 9 -51.20 56.43 -22.09
CA VAL A 9 -50.48 57.60 -21.50
C VAL A 9 -50.81 57.96 -20.04
N HIS A 10 -49.78 57.72 -19.21
CA HIS A 10 -49.28 58.40 -18.01
C HIS A 10 -50.04 58.37 -16.67
N ASN A 11 -49.35 57.82 -15.66
CA ASN A 11 -48.85 58.66 -14.58
C ASN A 11 -47.46 58.22 -14.11
N LEU A 12 -46.53 59.17 -14.11
CA LEU A 12 -45.19 59.07 -13.53
C LEU A 12 -45.33 58.87 -12.01
N GLY A 13 -44.76 57.78 -11.50
CA GLY A 13 -44.82 57.44 -10.08
C GLY A 13 -43.64 56.56 -9.67
N MET A 14 -42.48 57.19 -9.48
CA MET A 14 -41.42 56.82 -8.53
C MET A 14 -41.03 55.32 -8.42
N ASN A 15 -40.08 54.93 -9.28
CA ASN A 15 -38.92 54.08 -8.98
C ASN A 15 -38.95 53.26 -7.66
N LYS A 16 -39.53 52.05 -7.68
CA LYS A 16 -39.27 50.97 -6.69
C LYS A 16 -39.34 49.59 -7.34
N GLY A 17 -38.36 49.27 -8.19
CA GLY A 17 -38.42 48.02 -8.98
C GLY A 17 -37.15 47.21 -9.16
N MET A 18 -35.94 47.76 -9.00
CA MET A 18 -34.72 47.04 -9.42
C MET A 18 -34.12 46.09 -8.36
N LYS A 19 -34.64 46.09 -7.11
CA LYS A 19 -34.09 45.24 -6.02
C LYS A 19 -34.70 43.84 -5.94
N ARG A 20 -35.86 43.58 -6.56
CA ARG A 20 -36.58 42.28 -6.40
C ARG A 20 -35.99 41.14 -7.23
N SER A 21 -35.51 41.38 -8.46
CA SER A 21 -34.98 40.31 -9.33
C SER A 21 -33.66 39.74 -8.81
N ARG A 22 -32.70 40.59 -8.41
CA ARG A 22 -31.43 40.18 -7.79
C ARG A 22 -31.64 39.35 -6.51
N CYS A 23 -32.62 39.73 -5.68
CA CYS A 23 -32.95 38.99 -4.46
C CYS A 23 -33.54 37.60 -4.77
N SER A 24 -34.33 37.45 -5.84
CA SER A 24 -34.85 36.15 -6.27
C SER A 24 -33.76 35.25 -6.85
N SER A 25 -32.84 35.80 -7.65
CA SER A 25 -31.68 35.08 -8.20
C SER A 25 -30.77 34.57 -7.07
N ALA A 26 -30.42 35.43 -6.11
CA ALA A 26 -29.61 35.03 -4.94
C ALA A 26 -30.30 33.99 -4.04
N LYS A 27 -31.65 33.91 -4.05
CA LYS A 27 -32.38 32.85 -3.36
C LYS A 27 -32.29 31.52 -4.12
N VAL A 28 -32.36 31.55 -5.44
CA VAL A 28 -32.21 30.36 -6.29
C VAL A 28 -30.77 29.83 -6.23
N GLU A 29 -29.79 30.70 -6.32
CA GLU A 29 -28.37 30.38 -6.20
C GLU A 29 -28.06 29.70 -4.86
N ARG A 30 -28.51 30.26 -3.73
CA ARG A 30 -28.38 29.62 -2.42
C ARG A 30 -29.02 28.22 -2.34
N LYS A 31 -30.17 28.02 -3.00
CA LYS A 31 -30.82 26.70 -3.06
C LYS A 31 -29.98 25.70 -3.86
N ILE A 32 -29.34 26.13 -4.95
CA ILE A 32 -28.46 25.29 -5.77
C ILE A 32 -27.22 24.93 -4.98
N ILE A 33 -26.56 25.91 -4.36
CA ILE A 33 -25.36 25.69 -3.52
C ILE A 33 -25.66 24.68 -2.41
N GLU A 34 -26.75 24.88 -1.67
CA GLU A 34 -27.12 23.94 -0.59
C GLU A 34 -27.52 22.56 -1.11
N LYS A 35 -28.12 22.46 -2.30
CA LYS A 35 -28.39 21.18 -2.95
C LYS A 35 -27.09 20.47 -3.32
N ASN A 36 -26.14 21.18 -3.92
CA ASN A 36 -24.83 20.63 -4.29
C ASN A 36 -24.07 20.16 -3.04
N ARG A 37 -24.07 20.96 -1.96
CA ARG A 37 -23.49 20.58 -0.67
C ARG A 37 -24.06 19.28 -0.12
N ARG A 38 -25.39 19.13 -0.11
CA ARG A 38 -26.06 17.89 0.36
C ARG A 38 -25.79 16.68 -0.54
N ASN A 39 -25.76 16.88 -1.85
CA ASN A 39 -25.43 15.82 -2.81
C ASN A 39 -23.99 15.35 -2.62
N HIS A 40 -23.06 16.28 -2.37
CA HIS A 40 -21.67 15.96 -2.08
C HIS A 40 -21.55 15.12 -0.80
N THR A 41 -22.17 15.55 0.30
CA THR A 41 -22.23 14.76 1.54
C THR A 41 -22.81 13.36 1.32
N LYS A 42 -23.92 13.25 0.58
CA LYS A 42 -24.53 11.95 0.25
C LYS A 42 -23.58 11.04 -0.54
N ASN A 43 -22.82 11.60 -1.48
CA ASN A 43 -21.83 10.84 -2.25
C ASN A 43 -20.71 10.30 -1.35
N LEU A 44 -20.18 11.12 -0.44
CA LEU A 44 -19.15 10.69 0.51
C LEU A 44 -19.62 9.53 1.40
N PHE A 45 -20.85 9.58 1.92
CA PHE A 45 -21.43 8.46 2.67
C PHE A 45 -21.58 7.20 1.81
N SER A 46 -21.96 7.34 0.55
CA SER A 46 -22.05 6.20 -0.37
C SER A 46 -20.68 5.55 -0.59
N ILE A 47 -19.63 6.36 -0.75
CA ILE A 47 -18.25 5.86 -0.89
C ILE A 47 -17.81 5.17 0.40
N LEU A 48 -18.02 5.81 1.56
CA LEU A 48 -17.68 5.24 2.86
C LEU A 48 -18.29 3.85 3.04
N ASN A 49 -19.59 3.72 2.83
CA ASN A 49 -20.30 2.44 2.98
C ASN A 49 -19.83 1.37 1.99
N SER A 50 -19.36 1.77 0.80
CA SER A 50 -18.79 0.81 -0.17
C SER A 50 -17.43 0.24 0.24
N LEU A 51 -16.72 0.92 1.15
CA LEU A 51 -15.42 0.49 1.67
C LEU A 51 -15.55 -0.36 2.95
N LEU A 52 -16.74 -0.39 3.56
CA LEU A 52 -16.99 -1.18 4.76
C LEU A 52 -17.30 -2.65 4.38
N PRO A 53 -17.01 -3.60 5.30
CA PRO A 53 -17.42 -4.99 5.13
C PRO A 53 -18.92 -5.08 4.88
N HIS A 54 -19.33 -5.90 3.90
CA HIS A 54 -20.75 -6.07 3.64
C HIS A 54 -21.39 -6.85 4.78
N HIS A 55 -22.26 -6.18 5.55
CA HIS A 55 -23.11 -6.84 6.52
C HIS A 55 -24.42 -7.27 5.83
N ASP A 56 -24.71 -8.58 5.80
CA ASP A 56 -25.93 -9.16 5.23
C ASP A 56 -27.23 -8.74 5.98
N SER A 57 -27.12 -7.85 6.97
CA SER A 57 -28.26 -7.32 7.72
C SER A 57 -29.10 -6.41 6.83
N LYS A 58 -30.34 -6.83 6.58
CA LYS A 58 -31.35 -6.18 5.74
C LYS A 58 -31.84 -4.82 6.27
N GLU A 59 -31.24 -4.28 7.31
CA GLU A 59 -31.72 -3.07 7.99
C GLU A 59 -30.74 -1.92 7.77
N PRO A 60 -31.19 -0.81 7.13
CA PRO A 60 -30.32 0.34 6.89
C PRO A 60 -29.97 1.02 8.21
N LEU A 61 -28.68 0.99 8.57
CA LEU A 61 -28.13 1.66 9.75
C LEU A 61 -28.38 3.17 9.69
N SER A 62 -28.49 3.81 10.86
CA SER A 62 -28.56 5.27 10.93
C SER A 62 -27.23 5.92 10.50
N LEU A 63 -27.26 7.18 10.06
CA LEU A 63 -26.03 7.87 9.63
C LEU A 63 -24.94 7.90 10.73
N PRO A 64 -25.26 8.18 12.02
CA PRO A 64 -24.28 8.06 13.10
C PRO A 64 -23.70 6.65 13.23
N ASP A 65 -24.55 5.62 13.18
CA ASP A 65 -24.10 4.23 13.33
C ASP A 65 -23.15 3.81 12.21
N GLN A 66 -23.41 4.27 10.97
CA GLN A 66 -22.51 4.04 9.82
C GLN A 66 -21.12 4.67 10.04
N ILE A 67 -21.07 5.84 10.69
CA ILE A 67 -19.79 6.49 11.02
C ILE A 67 -19.07 5.70 12.12
N ASP A 68 -19.80 5.28 13.16
CA ASP A 68 -19.23 4.51 14.26
C ASP A 68 -18.70 3.15 13.77
N GLU A 69 -19.42 2.50 12.86
CA GLU A 69 -18.98 1.28 12.19
C GLU A 69 -17.67 1.50 11.41
N ALA A 70 -17.59 2.59 10.64
CA ALA A 70 -16.36 2.94 9.93
C ALA A 70 -15.18 3.18 10.88
N VAL A 71 -15.41 3.89 11.99
CA VAL A 71 -14.39 4.13 13.02
C VAL A 71 -13.93 2.81 13.63
N ASN A 72 -14.85 1.90 13.94
CA ASN A 72 -14.53 0.58 14.47
C ASN A 72 -13.76 -0.26 13.46
N TYR A 73 -14.14 -0.21 12.18
CA TYR A 73 -13.45 -0.93 11.11
C TYR A 73 -12.01 -0.45 10.94
N ILE A 74 -11.77 0.86 10.95
CA ILE A 74 -10.42 1.44 10.92
C ILE A 74 -9.58 0.93 12.10
N LYS A 75 -10.13 0.95 13.33
CA LYS A 75 -9.44 0.42 14.52
C LYS A 75 -9.10 -1.06 14.37
N CYS A 76 -10.04 -1.88 13.88
CA CYS A 76 -9.80 -3.30 13.63
C CYS A 76 -8.68 -3.53 12.61
N LEU A 77 -8.64 -2.74 11.52
CA LEU A 77 -7.57 -2.82 10.53
C LEU A 77 -6.21 -2.43 11.12
N GLN A 78 -6.15 -1.38 11.94
CA GLN A 78 -4.92 -0.97 12.63
C GLN A 78 -4.40 -2.07 13.56
N THR A 79 -5.28 -2.71 14.34
CA THR A 79 -4.90 -3.85 15.20
C THR A 79 -4.38 -5.02 14.38
N ARG A 80 -5.08 -5.41 13.32
CA ARG A 80 -4.65 -6.51 12.43
C ARG A 80 -3.31 -6.23 11.76
N LEU A 81 -3.06 -4.98 11.38
CA LEU A 81 -1.78 -4.56 10.81
C LEU A 81 -0.65 -4.73 11.82
N LYS A 82 -0.86 -4.28 13.07
CA LYS A 82 0.10 -4.44 14.16
C LYS A 82 0.40 -5.92 14.44
N GLU A 83 -0.64 -6.74 14.58
CA GLU A 83 -0.49 -8.19 14.80
C GLU A 83 0.28 -8.88 13.66
N SER A 84 -0.03 -8.52 12.41
CA SER A 84 0.68 -9.04 11.24
C SER A 84 2.16 -8.62 11.23
N SER A 85 2.45 -7.38 11.63
CA SER A 85 3.82 -6.87 11.76
C SER A 85 4.61 -7.58 12.86
N GLU A 86 4.02 -7.71 14.05
CA GLU A 86 4.63 -8.45 15.17
C GLU A 86 4.88 -9.92 14.81
N LYS A 87 3.92 -10.56 14.12
CA LYS A 87 4.07 -11.92 13.63
C LYS A 87 5.22 -12.01 12.61
N LYS A 88 5.30 -11.09 11.66
CA LYS A 88 6.41 -11.01 10.71
C LYS A 88 7.74 -10.86 11.43
N GLU A 89 7.84 -9.97 12.41
CA GLU A 89 9.07 -9.75 13.17
C GLU A 89 9.44 -10.96 14.04
N SER A 90 8.49 -11.64 14.67
CA SER A 90 8.77 -12.88 15.43
C SER A 90 9.32 -14.01 14.53
N LEU A 91 8.83 -14.10 13.29
CA LEU A 91 9.30 -15.07 12.30
C LEU A 91 10.67 -14.66 11.71
N MET A 92 10.90 -13.36 11.49
CA MET A 92 12.18 -12.84 10.99
C MET A 92 13.26 -12.72 12.07
N GLY A 93 12.90 -12.53 13.34
CA GLY A 93 13.78 -12.29 14.49
C GLY A 93 14.64 -13.51 14.86
N ARG A 94 14.37 -14.66 14.25
CA ARG A 94 15.30 -15.79 14.18
C ARG A 94 16.28 -15.66 13.00
N ARG A 95 16.63 -14.43 12.60
CA ARG A 95 17.90 -14.16 11.91
C ARG A 95 19.02 -14.43 12.91
N ARG A 96 19.26 -15.72 13.21
CA ARG A 96 20.46 -16.14 13.93
C ARG A 96 21.59 -15.56 13.10
N SER A 97 22.25 -14.54 13.64
CA SER A 97 23.56 -14.14 13.16
C SER A 97 24.38 -15.41 13.11
N TYR A 98 24.70 -15.86 11.90
CA TYR A 98 25.56 -17.02 11.69
C TYR A 98 27.00 -16.74 12.11
N ARG A 99 27.28 -15.56 12.71
CA ARG A 99 28.48 -15.30 13.46
C ARG A 99 28.27 -15.70 14.92
N CYS A 100 28.64 -16.95 15.20
CA CYS A 100 29.27 -17.44 16.42
C CYS A 100 28.72 -16.92 17.76
N ILE A 101 27.83 -17.69 18.39
CA ILE A 101 27.86 -17.80 19.86
C ILE A 101 28.73 -19.00 20.19
N ALA A 102 29.96 -18.72 20.61
CA ALA A 102 30.79 -19.68 21.30
C ALA A 102 30.16 -19.93 22.68
N ALA A 103 29.29 -20.95 22.77
CA ALA A 103 28.90 -21.58 24.03
C ALA A 103 28.35 -22.98 23.73
N GLU A 104 29.27 -23.94 23.69
CA GLU A 104 29.11 -25.30 24.20
C GLU A 104 27.75 -26.00 23.97
N THR A 105 27.41 -26.33 22.73
CA THR A 105 26.70 -27.60 22.43
C THR A 105 27.05 -28.06 21.01
N MET A 106 27.53 -29.29 20.89
CA MET A 106 28.08 -29.86 19.67
C MET A 106 27.03 -30.07 18.58
N ALA A 107 26.97 -29.14 17.62
CA ALA A 107 26.70 -29.43 16.21
C ALA A 107 27.35 -28.32 15.40
N SER A 108 28.36 -28.66 14.61
CA SER A 108 29.03 -27.75 13.68
C SER A 108 27.99 -27.13 12.73
N LEU A 109 27.50 -25.94 13.07
CA LEU A 109 26.75 -25.11 12.13
C LEU A 109 27.77 -24.61 11.11
N ARG A 110 27.94 -25.36 10.01
CA ARG A 110 28.70 -24.85 8.85
C ARG A 110 28.07 -23.52 8.42
N SER A 111 28.90 -22.50 8.26
CA SER A 111 28.49 -21.25 7.65
C SER A 111 27.90 -21.52 6.26
N PRO A 112 26.81 -20.85 5.88
CA PRO A 112 26.27 -20.95 4.53
C PRO A 112 27.35 -20.64 3.48
N GLU A 113 27.41 -21.44 2.42
CA GLU A 113 28.30 -21.19 1.28
C GLU A 113 27.45 -20.95 0.04
N ILE A 114 27.76 -19.91 -0.74
CA ILE A 114 27.08 -19.60 -1.99
C ILE A 114 28.07 -19.61 -3.16
N ARG A 115 27.65 -20.19 -4.28
CA ARG A 115 28.36 -20.20 -5.56
C ARG A 115 27.41 -19.71 -6.64
N ILE A 116 27.89 -18.80 -7.46
CA ILE A 116 27.11 -18.16 -8.52
C ILE A 116 27.87 -18.36 -9.81
N ASN A 117 27.21 -19.02 -10.77
CA ASN A 117 27.75 -19.33 -12.08
C ASN A 117 26.92 -18.61 -13.14
N GLU A 118 27.57 -17.89 -14.04
CA GLU A 118 26.94 -17.02 -15.04
C GLU A 118 27.44 -17.44 -16.43
N LYS A 119 26.51 -17.64 -17.35
CA LYS A 119 26.78 -18.00 -18.75
C LYS A 119 25.81 -17.24 -19.66
N GLY A 120 26.23 -16.06 -20.13
CA GLY A 120 25.36 -15.20 -20.93
C GLY A 120 24.20 -14.66 -20.10
N SER A 121 22.95 -14.81 -20.57
CA SER A 121 21.75 -14.47 -19.80
C SER A 121 21.42 -15.47 -18.69
N ALA A 122 21.99 -16.68 -18.73
CA ALA A 122 21.69 -17.71 -17.75
C ALA A 122 22.56 -17.57 -16.49
N MET A 123 21.91 -17.61 -15.33
CA MET A 123 22.56 -17.61 -14.01
C MET A 123 22.10 -18.80 -13.18
N GLU A 124 23.06 -19.47 -12.56
CA GLU A 124 22.86 -20.57 -11.62
C GLU A 124 23.41 -20.17 -10.25
N VAL A 125 22.55 -20.24 -9.23
CA VAL A 125 22.88 -19.98 -7.84
C VAL A 125 22.79 -21.29 -7.07
N VAL A 126 23.93 -21.71 -6.50
CA VAL A 126 24.04 -22.90 -5.65
C VAL A 126 24.38 -22.44 -4.24
N MET A 127 23.56 -22.78 -3.26
CA MET A 127 23.81 -22.47 -1.85
C MET A 127 23.77 -23.74 -1.01
N MET A 128 24.73 -23.88 -0.09
CA MET A 128 24.76 -24.94 0.91
C MET A 128 24.44 -24.37 2.28
N THR A 129 23.47 -24.94 2.98
CA THR A 129 23.10 -24.54 4.35
C THR A 129 22.95 -25.77 5.26
N GLY A 130 22.81 -25.54 6.57
CA GLY A 130 22.24 -26.54 7.47
C GLY A 130 20.72 -26.73 7.25
N PRO A 131 20.08 -27.67 7.98
CA PRO A 131 18.64 -27.94 7.89
C PRO A 131 17.76 -26.73 8.24
N ASP A 132 18.25 -25.82 9.09
CA ASP A 132 17.54 -24.60 9.49
C ASP A 132 17.63 -23.46 8.45
N GLY A 133 18.18 -23.71 7.25
CA GLY A 133 18.47 -22.68 6.24
C GLY A 133 17.34 -22.34 5.26
N GLN A 134 16.12 -22.83 5.45
CA GLN A 134 15.02 -22.69 4.48
C GLN A 134 14.68 -21.21 4.15
N PHE A 135 14.78 -20.32 5.13
CA PHE A 135 14.56 -18.88 4.90
C PHE A 135 15.55 -18.29 3.87
N MET A 136 16.81 -18.72 3.90
CA MET A 136 17.84 -18.22 2.98
C MET A 136 17.49 -18.55 1.53
N PHE A 137 16.86 -19.70 1.28
CA PHE A 137 16.45 -20.12 -0.06
C PHE A 137 15.39 -19.18 -0.64
N TYR A 138 14.34 -18.88 0.14
CA TYR A 138 13.31 -17.93 -0.28
C TYR A 138 13.86 -16.52 -0.45
N GLU A 139 14.83 -16.11 0.37
CA GLU A 139 15.46 -14.80 0.24
C GLU A 139 16.25 -14.68 -1.06
N ILE A 140 16.98 -15.73 -1.47
CA ILE A 140 17.67 -15.75 -2.77
C ILE A 140 16.67 -15.56 -3.91
N ILE A 141 15.56 -16.31 -3.89
CA ILE A 141 14.51 -16.19 -4.91
C ILE A 141 13.93 -14.76 -4.92
N ARG A 142 13.73 -14.15 -3.76
CA ARG A 142 13.24 -12.78 -3.67
C ARG A 142 14.23 -11.77 -4.26
N ILE A 143 15.52 -11.88 -3.92
CA ILE A 143 16.59 -11.01 -4.47
C ILE A 143 16.64 -11.14 -5.99
N LEU A 144 16.50 -12.35 -6.53
CA LEU A 144 16.47 -12.56 -7.98
C LEU A 144 15.31 -11.83 -8.64
N HIS A 145 14.11 -11.97 -8.07
CA HIS A 145 12.90 -11.34 -8.59
C HIS A 145 12.93 -9.80 -8.47
N GLU A 146 13.43 -9.25 -7.35
CA GLU A 146 13.54 -7.80 -7.12
C GLU A 146 14.44 -7.10 -8.16
N GLU A 147 15.49 -7.78 -8.65
CA GLU A 147 16.38 -7.23 -9.69
C GLU A 147 15.99 -7.64 -11.11
N GLY A 148 14.78 -8.16 -11.32
CA GLY A 148 14.25 -8.48 -12.64
C GLY A 148 14.82 -9.74 -13.29
N ALA A 149 15.37 -10.68 -12.51
CA ALA A 149 15.73 -12.00 -13.01
C ALA A 149 14.51 -12.95 -12.99
N GLU A 150 14.26 -13.62 -14.11
CA GLU A 150 13.21 -14.62 -14.22
C GLU A 150 13.70 -15.96 -13.67
N VAL A 151 13.07 -16.46 -12.61
CA VAL A 151 13.43 -17.76 -12.02
C VAL A 151 12.79 -18.88 -12.84
N LEU A 152 13.62 -19.63 -13.56
CA LEU A 152 13.19 -20.75 -14.40
C LEU A 152 12.94 -22.01 -13.58
N HIS A 153 13.83 -22.27 -12.61
CA HIS A 153 13.81 -23.51 -11.84
C HIS A 153 14.45 -23.31 -10.46
N ALA A 154 13.83 -23.87 -9.42
CA ALA A 154 14.33 -23.76 -8.05
C ALA A 154 14.07 -25.07 -7.30
N ASN A 155 15.15 -25.75 -6.91
CA ASN A 155 15.09 -27.03 -6.20
C ASN A 155 15.96 -27.01 -4.96
N PHE A 156 15.65 -27.91 -4.04
CA PHE A 156 16.52 -28.22 -2.92
C PHE A 156 16.67 -29.74 -2.76
N SER A 157 17.77 -30.16 -2.17
CA SER A 157 17.99 -31.54 -1.77
C SER A 157 18.72 -31.59 -0.43
N VAL A 158 18.47 -32.66 0.33
CA VAL A 158 19.06 -32.84 1.67
C VAL A 158 19.97 -34.05 1.65
N VAL A 159 21.23 -33.87 2.04
CA VAL A 159 22.22 -34.94 2.17
C VAL A 159 22.85 -34.84 3.56
N GLY A 160 22.54 -35.81 4.43
CA GLY A 160 22.98 -35.78 5.82
C GLY A 160 22.45 -34.53 6.53
N ASN A 161 23.35 -33.70 7.06
CA ASN A 161 23.01 -32.46 7.76
C ASN A 161 23.21 -31.20 6.88
N THR A 162 23.26 -31.38 5.56
CA THR A 162 23.45 -30.28 4.59
C THR A 162 22.29 -30.24 3.62
N VAL A 163 21.78 -29.04 3.39
CA VAL A 163 20.75 -28.75 2.38
C VAL A 163 21.42 -28.00 1.23
N PHE A 164 21.26 -28.55 0.02
CA PHE A 164 21.71 -27.95 -1.22
C PHE A 164 20.52 -27.26 -1.86
N HIS A 165 20.64 -25.96 -2.09
CA HIS A 165 19.67 -25.13 -2.79
C HIS A 165 20.23 -24.79 -4.15
N VAL A 166 19.44 -24.97 -5.20
CA VAL A 166 19.83 -24.69 -6.58
C VAL A 166 18.72 -23.87 -7.23
N VAL A 167 19.08 -22.69 -7.73
CA VAL A 167 18.18 -21.79 -8.46
C VAL A 167 18.79 -21.46 -9.81
N HIS A 168 18.03 -21.70 -10.87
CA HIS A 168 18.34 -21.30 -12.24
C HIS A 168 17.45 -20.12 -12.61
N ALA A 169 18.06 -19.04 -13.08
CA ALA A 169 17.39 -17.83 -13.48
C ALA A 169 17.94 -17.28 -14.80
N GLU A 170 17.13 -16.54 -15.52
CA GLU A 170 17.51 -15.78 -16.71
C GLU A 170 17.51 -14.28 -16.42
N ILE A 171 18.54 -13.59 -16.87
CA ILE A 171 18.77 -12.17 -16.64
C ILE A 171 18.47 -11.41 -17.92
N GLY A 172 17.46 -10.55 -17.88
CA GLY A 172 17.02 -9.78 -19.05
C GLY A 172 17.90 -8.58 -19.40
N GLU A 173 18.54 -7.94 -18.41
CA GLU A 173 19.29 -6.69 -18.62
C GLU A 173 20.81 -6.83 -18.42
N PHE A 174 21.58 -6.18 -19.30
CA PHE A 174 23.03 -6.16 -19.23
C PHE A 174 23.50 -5.33 -18.02
N GLY A 175 24.10 -5.97 -17.01
CA GLY A 175 24.57 -5.33 -15.77
C GLY A 175 23.83 -5.77 -14.51
N ALA A 176 22.62 -6.32 -14.64
CA ALA A 176 21.86 -6.87 -13.51
C ALA A 176 22.57 -8.07 -12.86
N ALA A 177 23.33 -8.85 -13.64
CA ALA A 177 24.11 -9.99 -13.14
C ALA A 177 25.15 -9.59 -12.07
N LYS A 178 25.85 -8.48 -12.28
CA LYS A 178 26.86 -7.98 -11.32
C LYS A 178 26.18 -7.53 -10.02
N ILE A 179 25.07 -6.80 -10.12
CA ILE A 179 24.30 -6.31 -8.97
C ILE A 179 23.73 -7.50 -8.18
N LEU A 180 23.15 -8.48 -8.86
CA LEU A 180 22.63 -9.70 -8.26
C LEU A 180 23.73 -10.49 -7.54
N LYS A 181 24.88 -10.69 -8.19
CA LYS A 181 26.01 -11.37 -7.58
C LYS A 181 26.51 -10.67 -6.33
N GLU A 182 26.56 -9.34 -6.33
CA GLU A 182 26.93 -8.54 -5.16
C GLU A 182 25.89 -8.67 -4.04
N LYS A 183 24.60 -8.49 -4.35
CA LYS A 183 23.48 -8.59 -3.38
C LYS A 183 23.40 -9.98 -2.74
N LEU A 184 23.54 -11.04 -3.54
CA LEU A 184 23.52 -12.43 -3.06
C LEU A 184 24.73 -12.73 -2.17
N ASN A 185 25.94 -12.30 -2.56
CA ASN A 185 27.13 -12.48 -1.71
C ASN A 185 27.02 -11.69 -0.41
N LYS A 186 26.54 -10.44 -0.48
CA LYS A 186 26.32 -9.58 0.69
C LYS A 186 25.29 -10.18 1.65
N PHE A 187 24.25 -10.82 1.12
CA PHE A 187 23.23 -11.50 1.91
C PHE A 187 23.78 -12.71 2.67
N VAL A 188 24.54 -13.58 1.98
CA VAL A 188 25.04 -14.85 2.54
C VAL A 188 26.25 -14.65 3.46
N ASN A 189 27.21 -13.80 3.07
CA ASN A 189 28.44 -13.59 3.82
C ASN A 189 28.33 -12.49 4.88
N GLY A 190 27.24 -11.74 4.86
CA GLY A 190 26.96 -10.66 5.80
C GLY A 190 27.62 -9.36 5.37
N SER A 191 26.91 -8.26 5.55
CA SER A 191 27.47 -6.93 5.36
C SER A 191 28.35 -6.59 6.56
N SER A 192 29.61 -6.20 6.33
CA SER A 192 30.46 -5.64 7.39
C SER A 192 30.07 -4.22 7.82
N SER A 193 28.95 -3.66 7.35
CA SER A 193 28.49 -2.34 7.77
C SER A 193 26.96 -2.35 7.84
N GLU A 194 26.45 -2.55 9.04
CA GLU A 194 25.05 -2.37 9.38
C GLU A 194 24.92 -1.00 10.04
N GLN A 195 24.67 0.02 9.23
CA GLN A 195 24.09 1.29 9.65
C GLN A 195 23.48 1.93 8.40
N GLU A 196 22.27 2.49 8.54
CA GLU A 196 21.62 3.49 7.67
C GLU A 196 20.46 3.14 6.72
N LEU A 197 20.02 1.89 6.48
CA LEU A 197 18.92 1.67 5.49
C LEU A 197 17.60 1.12 6.05
N ARG A 198 17.21 1.48 7.27
CA ARG A 198 15.86 1.13 7.79
C ARG A 198 15.04 2.27 8.37
N GLN A 199 15.55 3.51 8.37
CA GLN A 199 14.88 4.60 9.06
C GLN A 199 14.08 5.54 8.13
N GLU A 200 14.25 5.49 6.81
CA GLU A 200 13.61 6.47 5.90
C GLU A 200 12.34 6.00 5.18
N LEU A 201 11.63 4.96 5.65
CA LEU A 201 10.43 4.47 4.93
C LEU A 201 9.12 4.52 5.72
N TRP A 202 9.09 5.20 6.87
CA TRP A 202 7.86 5.29 7.68
C TRP A 202 7.53 6.69 8.22
N ASP A 203 8.16 7.73 7.68
CA ASP A 203 7.79 9.12 8.00
C ASP A 203 6.73 9.68 7.04
N ASP A 204 5.80 8.83 6.58
CA ASP A 204 4.53 9.33 6.05
C ASP A 204 3.63 9.67 7.25
N GLU A 205 4.01 10.74 7.95
CA GLU A 205 3.12 11.48 8.82
C GLU A 205 1.97 11.96 7.92
N ILE A 206 0.79 11.35 8.08
CA ILE A 206 -0.41 11.72 7.32
C ILE A 206 -0.75 13.16 7.71
N HIS A 207 -0.22 14.12 6.95
CA HIS A 207 -0.52 15.52 7.12
C HIS A 207 -2.01 15.75 6.79
N PRO A 208 -2.81 16.28 7.74
CA PRO A 208 -4.23 16.57 7.51
C PRO A 208 -4.49 17.60 6.39
N ASP A 209 -3.47 18.32 5.95
CA ASP A 209 -3.58 19.44 4.99
C ASP A 209 -3.66 19.02 3.51
N MET A 210 -3.73 17.72 3.20
CA MET A 210 -3.85 17.25 1.80
C MET A 210 -5.29 17.22 1.23
N TRP A 211 -6.28 17.72 1.97
CA TRP A 211 -7.68 17.78 1.53
C TRP A 211 -8.08 19.18 1.05
N ASP A 212 -7.26 19.79 0.20
CA ASP A 212 -7.70 20.93 -0.61
C ASP A 212 -8.64 20.40 -1.71
N PHE A 213 -9.93 20.29 -1.37
CA PHE A 213 -10.97 20.11 -2.36
C PHE A 213 -11.12 21.41 -3.16
N PRO A 214 -10.95 21.39 -4.50
CA PRO A 214 -11.18 22.58 -5.32
C PRO A 214 -12.63 23.03 -5.19
N ILE A 215 -12.84 24.24 -4.69
CA ILE A 215 -14.12 24.92 -4.79
C ILE A 215 -14.24 25.41 -6.24
N MET A 216 -15.18 24.84 -6.99
CA MET A 216 -15.70 25.41 -8.24
C MET A 216 -17.22 25.53 -8.16
#